data_AF-A0A0N7L7J2-F1
#
_entry.id   AF-A0A0N7L7J2-F1
#
_cell.length_a   1.000
_cell.length_b   1.000
_cell.length_c   1.000
_cell.angle_alpha   90.00
_cell.angle_beta   90.00
_cell.angle_gamma   90.00
#
_symmetry.space_group_name_H-M   'P 1'
#
loop_
_entity.id
_entity.type
_entity.pdbx_description
1 polymer ?
#
loop_
_entity_poly.entity_id
_entity_poly.type
_entity_poly.pdbx_seq_one_letter_code
_entity_poly.pdbx_strand_id
1 'polypeptide(L)'
;MRVNQIIMLVLLSISTRIQIASTASCSDKVSSGDKGVGISAEDAPLCPTNGGVGCFGGSVACRFCMAFSTPQSSHLAACKAKASSSSVSPTVTPSATPSTVAPSSTTTNDDCIEDLTVA
;
A
#
# COMPACT_ATOMS: atom_id res chain seq x y z
N MET A 1 33.07 -36.59 -32.74
CA MET A 1 33.08 -36.89 -31.29
C MET A 1 33.25 -35.66 -30.39
N ARG A 2 34.13 -34.69 -30.72
CA ARG A 2 34.30 -33.47 -29.90
C ARG A 2 33.14 -32.47 -29.96
N VAL A 3 32.44 -32.39 -31.10
CA VAL A 3 31.28 -31.50 -31.32
C VAL A 3 30.09 -31.88 -30.41
N ASN A 4 29.80 -33.18 -30.26
CA ASN A 4 28.72 -33.65 -29.38
C ASN A 4 29.03 -33.43 -27.88
N GLN A 5 30.32 -33.39 -27.49
CA GLN A 5 30.69 -33.08 -26.10
C GLN A 5 30.52 -31.58 -25.79
N ILE A 6 30.84 -30.69 -26.74
CA ILE A 6 30.65 -29.24 -26.59
C ILE A 6 29.16 -28.90 -26.48
N ILE A 7 28.30 -29.56 -27.27
CA ILE A 7 26.85 -29.39 -27.20
C ILE A 7 26.31 -29.78 -25.82
N MET A 8 26.80 -30.87 -25.22
CA MET A 8 26.37 -31.32 -23.89
C MET A 8 26.83 -30.37 -22.76
N LEU A 9 28.04 -29.80 -22.85
CA LEU A 9 28.57 -28.83 -21.89
C LEU A 9 27.80 -27.49 -21.92
N VAL A 10 27.36 -27.04 -23.10
CA VAL A 10 26.54 -25.83 -23.25
C VAL A 10 25.14 -26.03 -22.68
N LEU A 11 24.54 -27.21 -22.88
CA LEU A 11 23.21 -27.56 -22.34
C LEU A 11 23.19 -27.70 -20.82
N LEU A 12 24.30 -28.08 -20.18
CA LEU A 12 24.41 -28.14 -18.71
C LEU A 12 24.63 -26.76 -18.04
N SER A 13 25.05 -25.75 -18.81
CA SER A 13 25.35 -24.40 -18.30
C SER A 13 24.09 -23.54 -18.13
N ILE A 14 22.97 -23.94 -18.73
CA ILE A 14 21.67 -23.25 -18.65
C ILE A 14 20.91 -23.71 -17.40
N SER A 15 21.53 -23.55 -16.24
CA SER A 15 20.82 -23.64 -14.96
C SER A 15 19.98 -22.37 -14.79
N THR A 16 18.85 -22.31 -15.48
CA THR A 16 17.90 -21.20 -15.34
C THR A 16 17.43 -21.16 -13.91
N ARG A 17 17.83 -20.12 -13.17
CA ARG A 17 17.23 -19.76 -11.88
C ARG A 17 15.76 -19.43 -12.14
N ILE A 18 14.88 -20.43 -12.04
CA ILE A 18 13.44 -20.21 -11.97
C ILE A 18 13.17 -19.53 -10.63
N GLN A 19 13.09 -18.21 -10.65
CA GLN A 19 12.61 -17.41 -9.54
C GLN A 19 11.08 -17.53 -9.58
N ILE A 20 10.54 -18.43 -8.76
CA ILE A 20 9.09 -18.49 -8.52
C ILE A 20 8.75 -17.25 -7.68
N ALA A 21 8.43 -16.14 -8.35
CA ALA A 21 7.89 -14.98 -7.69
C ALA A 21 6.47 -15.35 -7.23
N SER A 22 6.29 -15.59 -5.93
CA SER A 22 4.94 -15.61 -5.36
C SER A 22 4.34 -14.22 -5.59
N THR A 23 3.25 -14.17 -6.35
CA THR A 23 2.49 -12.93 -6.54
C THR A 23 1.86 -12.58 -5.20
N ALA A 24 2.56 -11.78 -4.40
CA ALA A 24 2.03 -11.22 -3.16
C ALA A 24 0.73 -10.48 -3.47
N SER A 25 -0.33 -10.79 -2.75
CA SER A 25 -1.63 -10.17 -2.95
C SER A 25 -1.61 -8.71 -2.52
N CYS A 26 -2.55 -7.89 -3.00
CA CYS A 26 -2.66 -6.49 -2.60
C CYS A 26 -2.78 -6.33 -1.07
N SER A 27 -3.50 -7.23 -0.40
CA SER A 27 -3.58 -7.25 1.06
C SER A 27 -2.25 -7.53 1.76
N ASP A 28 -1.32 -8.26 1.14
CA ASP A 28 0.00 -8.54 1.73
C ASP A 28 0.91 -7.30 1.72
N LYS A 29 0.64 -6.36 0.81
CA LYS A 29 1.40 -5.12 0.65
C LYS A 29 1.00 -4.02 1.64
N VAL A 30 -0.13 -4.19 2.33
CA VAL A 30 -0.60 -3.24 3.34
C VAL A 30 0.15 -3.46 4.65
N SER A 31 0.61 -2.36 5.27
CA SER A 31 1.33 -2.38 6.54
C SER A 31 0.49 -3.01 7.66
N SER A 32 1.15 -3.58 8.67
CA SER A 32 0.48 -4.09 9.87
C SER A 32 -0.28 -2.98 10.62
N GLY A 33 0.21 -1.74 10.61
CA GLY A 33 -0.47 -0.59 11.21
C GLY A 33 -1.81 -0.28 10.56
N ASP A 34 -1.82 -0.21 9.22
CA ASP A 34 -3.02 0.01 8.41
C ASP A 34 -4.04 -1.13 8.60
N LYS A 35 -3.56 -2.38 8.63
CA LYS A 35 -4.39 -3.56 8.94
C LYS A 35 -5.04 -3.47 10.32
N GLY A 36 -4.29 -2.97 11.32
CA GLY A 36 -4.78 -2.78 12.68
C GLY A 36 -5.91 -1.75 12.80
N VAL A 37 -5.95 -0.77 11.89
CA VAL A 37 -7.01 0.24 11.81
C VAL A 37 -8.06 -0.07 10.74
N GLY A 38 -8.11 -1.30 10.23
CA GLY A 38 -9.18 -1.73 9.32
C GLY A 38 -9.02 -1.30 7.87
N ILE A 39 -7.80 -0.94 7.46
CA ILE A 39 -7.42 -0.70 6.08
C ILE A 39 -6.83 -2.00 5.49
N SER A 40 -7.30 -2.37 4.31
CA SER A 40 -6.75 -3.47 3.51
C SER A 40 -6.64 -3.03 2.06
N ALA A 41 -6.34 -3.95 1.15
CA ALA A 41 -6.28 -3.64 -0.27
C ALA A 41 -6.69 -4.82 -1.14
N GLU A 42 -7.26 -4.48 -2.28
CA GLU A 42 -7.75 -5.42 -3.29
C GLU A 42 -7.17 -5.08 -4.66
N ASP A 43 -7.19 -6.06 -5.55
CA ASP A 43 -6.82 -5.87 -6.95
C ASP A 43 -7.79 -4.89 -7.62
N ALA A 44 -7.22 -3.91 -8.31
CA ALA A 44 -7.94 -2.81 -8.90
C ALA A 44 -7.39 -2.55 -10.32
N PRO A 45 -7.85 -3.30 -11.34
CA PRO A 45 -7.31 -3.20 -12.70
C PRO A 45 -7.59 -1.84 -13.37
N LEU A 46 -8.46 -1.02 -12.77
CA LEU A 46 -8.77 0.34 -13.21
C LEU A 46 -7.88 1.42 -12.60
N CYS A 47 -6.91 1.07 -11.74
CA CYS A 47 -5.97 2.08 -11.25
C CYS A 47 -5.10 2.60 -12.41
N PRO A 48 -4.94 3.92 -12.55
CA PRO A 48 -4.05 4.48 -13.54
C PRO A 48 -2.61 4.00 -13.31
N THR A 49 -1.86 3.80 -14.39
CA THR A 49 -0.45 3.36 -14.33
C THR A 49 0.46 4.36 -13.59
N ASN A 50 0.06 5.63 -13.53
CA ASN A 50 0.74 6.68 -12.78
C ASN A 50 0.28 6.79 -11.31
N GLY A 51 -0.52 5.84 -10.83
CA GLY A 51 -1.21 5.94 -9.56
C GLY A 51 -2.43 6.87 -9.61
N GLY A 52 -3.16 6.89 -8.49
CA GLY A 52 -4.37 7.67 -8.29
C GLY A 52 -4.73 7.63 -6.81
N VAL A 53 -5.69 8.44 -6.36
CA VAL A 53 -6.09 8.45 -4.94
C VAL A 53 -6.52 7.05 -4.52
N GLY A 54 -5.81 6.49 -3.54
CA GLY A 54 -6.05 5.14 -3.02
C GLY A 54 -5.46 4.00 -3.84
N CYS A 55 -4.82 4.26 -4.98
CA CYS A 55 -4.16 3.25 -5.82
C CYS A 55 -2.67 3.16 -5.51
N PHE A 56 -2.14 1.94 -5.42
CA PHE A 56 -0.72 1.67 -5.16
C PHE A 56 -0.30 0.35 -5.82
N GLY A 57 1.00 0.09 -5.86
CA GLY A 57 1.56 -1.07 -6.55
C GLY A 57 1.83 -0.77 -8.03
N GLY A 58 3.05 -1.10 -8.48
CA GLY A 58 3.51 -0.75 -9.83
C GLY A 58 2.96 -1.70 -10.91
N SER A 59 3.36 -2.97 -10.84
CA SER A 59 2.98 -3.99 -11.84
C SER A 59 1.65 -4.70 -11.55
N VAL A 60 1.23 -4.72 -10.28
CA VAL A 60 -0.10 -5.16 -9.84
C VAL A 60 -0.78 -3.94 -9.25
N ALA A 61 -1.84 -3.49 -9.91
CA ALA A 61 -2.61 -2.34 -9.51
C ALA A 61 -3.48 -2.69 -8.30
N CYS A 62 -3.16 -2.14 -7.14
CA CYS A 62 -3.89 -2.34 -5.89
C CYS A 62 -4.64 -1.07 -5.49
N ARG A 63 -5.79 -1.23 -4.81
CA ARG A 63 -6.51 -0.11 -4.19
C ARG A 63 -6.76 -0.37 -2.72
N PHE A 64 -6.54 0.63 -1.87
CA PHE A 64 -6.93 0.58 -0.47
C PHE A 64 -8.45 0.48 -0.31
N CYS A 65 -8.89 -0.36 0.61
CA CYS A 65 -10.29 -0.59 0.90
C CYS A 65 -10.50 -0.79 2.41
N MET A 66 -11.72 -0.52 2.87
CA MET A 66 -12.13 -0.71 4.26
C MET A 66 -12.45 -2.19 4.53
N ALA A 67 -11.69 -2.82 5.42
CA ALA A 67 -11.94 -4.18 5.91
C ALA A 67 -12.91 -4.21 7.09
N PHE A 68 -12.83 -3.21 7.97
CA PHE A 68 -13.79 -2.94 9.04
C PHE A 68 -13.79 -1.44 9.37
N SER A 69 -14.91 -0.95 9.90
CA SER A 69 -15.12 0.49 10.12
C SER A 69 -14.33 1.02 11.31
N THR A 70 -13.45 1.97 11.05
CA THR A 70 -12.73 2.79 12.03
C THR A 70 -12.71 4.24 11.54
N PRO A 71 -12.33 5.22 12.39
CA PRO A 71 -12.12 6.59 11.91
C PRO A 71 -11.16 6.68 10.72
N GLN A 72 -10.10 5.86 10.71
CA GLN A 72 -9.05 5.86 9.70
C GLN A 72 -9.48 5.19 8.39
N SER A 73 -10.34 4.16 8.45
CA SER A 73 -10.80 3.42 7.26
C SER A 73 -12.12 3.94 6.69
N SER A 74 -12.85 4.78 7.42
CA SER A 74 -14.19 5.28 7.06
C SER A 74 -14.30 6.02 5.72
N HIS A 75 -13.20 6.61 5.25
CA HIS A 75 -13.10 7.30 3.97
C HIS A 75 -12.96 6.31 2.78
N LEU A 76 -12.58 5.05 3.04
CA LEU A 76 -12.31 4.06 2.00
C LEU A 76 -13.59 3.30 1.61
N ALA A 77 -13.67 2.90 0.35
CA ALA A 77 -14.71 1.98 -0.09
C ALA A 77 -14.54 0.61 0.58
N ALA A 78 -15.65 -0.06 0.89
CA ALA A 78 -15.60 -1.42 1.45
C ALA A 78 -14.92 -2.40 0.50
N CYS A 79 -14.06 -3.27 1.04
CA CYS A 79 -13.42 -4.34 0.26
C CYS A 79 -14.48 -5.30 -0.30
N LYS A 80 -14.40 -5.61 -1.60
CA LYS A 80 -15.34 -6.48 -2.32
C LYS A 80 -15.39 -7.90 -1.76
N ALA A 81 -14.25 -8.42 -1.28
CA ALA A 81 -14.15 -9.75 -0.69
C ALA A 81 -14.77 -9.86 0.72
N LYS A 82 -15.10 -8.73 1.36
CA LYS A 82 -15.60 -8.68 2.74
C LYS A 82 -16.93 -7.91 2.84
N ALA A 83 -17.82 -8.05 1.87
CA ALA A 83 -19.22 -7.61 2.00
C ALA A 83 -20.05 -8.51 2.95
N SER A 84 -19.42 -8.99 4.03
CA SER A 84 -20.03 -9.74 5.13
C SER A 84 -19.54 -9.13 6.44
N SER A 85 -19.95 -7.89 6.71
CA SER A 85 -20.16 -7.39 8.08
C SER A 85 -20.84 -6.03 8.00
N SER A 86 -22.05 -6.02 8.55
CA SER A 86 -22.96 -4.90 8.78
C SER A 86 -22.32 -3.52 8.76
N SER A 87 -22.74 -2.71 7.79
CA SER A 87 -22.70 -1.25 7.87
C SER A 87 -23.59 -0.84 9.04
N VAL A 88 -22.99 -0.57 10.19
CA VAL A 88 -23.63 0.29 11.20
C VAL A 88 -23.30 1.72 10.78
N SER A 89 -24.32 2.39 10.24
CA SER A 89 -24.27 3.83 9.98
C SER A 89 -23.80 4.54 11.26
N PRO A 90 -22.76 5.39 11.23
CA PRO A 90 -22.45 6.22 12.37
C PRO A 90 -23.60 7.22 12.54
N THR A 91 -24.41 7.03 13.58
CA THR A 91 -25.28 8.10 14.09
C THR A 91 -24.39 9.28 14.44
N VAL A 92 -24.45 10.33 13.62
CA VAL A 92 -23.81 11.61 13.89
C VAL A 92 -24.48 12.24 15.11
N THR A 93 -23.87 12.09 16.27
CA THR A 93 -24.18 12.95 17.41
C THR A 93 -23.43 14.28 17.20
N PRO A 94 -24.12 15.42 17.01
CA PRO A 94 -23.43 16.72 17.02
C PRO A 94 -22.91 16.96 18.43
N SER A 95 -21.61 16.72 18.65
CA SER A 95 -20.94 17.08 19.89
C SER A 95 -20.67 18.59 19.88
N ALA A 96 -21.41 19.30 20.74
CA ALA A 96 -21.31 20.74 20.91
C ALA A 96 -19.88 21.18 21.26
N THR A 97 -19.43 22.27 20.63
CA THR A 97 -18.23 23.01 21.00
C THR A 97 -18.33 23.54 22.43
N PRO A 98 -17.27 23.40 23.26
CA PRO A 98 -16.64 24.60 23.79
C PRO A 98 -15.08 24.55 23.85
N SER A 99 -14.51 25.68 23.42
CA SER A 99 -13.23 26.38 23.71
C SER A 99 -12.03 25.75 24.46
N THR A 100 -10.84 26.03 23.88
CA THR A 100 -9.58 26.52 24.51
C THR A 100 -8.84 25.54 25.46
N VAL A 101 -7.59 25.14 25.21
CA VAL A 101 -6.38 25.98 25.19
C VAL A 101 -5.32 25.44 24.21
N ALA A 102 -4.68 26.34 23.46
CA ALA A 102 -3.51 26.05 22.64
C ALA A 102 -2.30 25.67 23.52
N PRO A 103 -1.57 24.59 23.20
CA PRO A 103 -0.18 24.50 23.59
C PRO A 103 0.63 25.44 22.69
N SER A 104 1.28 26.42 23.32
CA SER A 104 2.30 27.26 22.71
C SER A 104 3.35 26.36 22.05
N SER A 105 3.43 26.36 20.72
CA SER A 105 4.57 25.79 20.00
C SER A 105 5.76 26.72 20.25
N THR A 106 6.57 26.35 21.24
CA THR A 106 7.95 26.81 21.37
C THR A 106 8.65 26.60 20.04
N THR A 107 9.13 27.69 19.46
CA THR A 107 10.10 27.74 18.37
C THR A 107 11.30 26.88 18.73
N THR A 108 11.46 25.74 18.06
CA THR A 108 12.79 25.20 17.77
C THR A 108 12.82 24.91 16.29
N ASN A 109 13.51 25.82 15.61
CA ASN A 109 13.93 25.73 14.23
C ASN A 109 14.52 24.36 13.94
N ASP A 110 13.96 23.66 12.96
CA ASP A 110 14.72 22.77 12.07
C ASP A 110 14.11 22.97 10.69
N ASP A 111 14.45 24.17 10.19
CA ASP A 111 14.30 24.59 8.82
C ASP A 111 15.02 23.59 7.92
N CYS A 112 14.30 23.04 6.95
CA CYS A 112 14.86 22.17 5.92
C CYS A 112 15.82 22.96 5.02
N ILE A 113 17.01 23.30 5.53
CA ILE A 113 18.17 23.67 4.73
C ILE A 113 19.13 22.49 4.76
N GLU A 114 19.00 21.62 3.77
CA GLU A 114 20.19 21.04 3.15
C GLU A 114 20.28 21.61 1.72
N ASP A 115 21.11 22.65 1.64
CA ASP A 115 22.17 22.77 0.65
C ASP A 115 21.77 22.80 -0.84
N LEU A 116 21.44 24.00 -1.32
CA LEU A 116 21.68 24.40 -2.69
C LEU A 116 23.13 24.91 -2.82
N THR A 117 24.11 23.99 -2.94
CA THR A 117 25.43 24.34 -3.50
C THR A 117 25.56 23.85 -4.93
N VAL A 118 25.00 24.63 -5.86
CA VAL A 118 25.44 24.65 -7.26
C VAL A 118 25.48 26.10 -7.73
N ALA A 119 26.66 26.72 -7.64
CA ALA A 119 27.27 27.64 -8.61
C ALA A 119 28.60 28.16 -8.06
#